data_AF-A0A2R6AJ88-F1
#
_entry.id   AF-A0A2R6AJ88-F1
#
_cell.length_a   1.000
_cell.length_b   1.000
_cell.length_c   1.000
_cell.angle_alpha   90.00
_cell.angle_beta   90.00
_cell.angle_gamma   90.00
#
_symmetry.space_group_name_H-M   'P 1'
#
loop_
_entity.id
_entity.type
_entity.pdbx_description
1 polymer ?
#
loop_
_entity_poly.entity_id
_entity_poly.type
_entity_poly.pdbx_seq_one_letter_code
_entity_poly.pdbx_strand_id
1 'polypeptide(L)' 'MHVTSERVHDGKVLRRLVRGGMKSVKVRRVLADGACDSRENFNFLSQSGIKPVIRVRVNSVARSMGCPSI' A
#
# COMPACT_ATOMS: atom_id res chain seq x y z
N MET A 1 17.76 -1.70 5.31
CA MET A 1 16.56 -2.25 5.98
C MET A 1 15.90 -1.11 6.75
N HIS A 2 14.61 -0.82 6.52
CA HIS A 2 13.89 0.23 7.24
C HIS A 2 13.03 -0.42 8.32
N VAL A 3 13.39 -0.23 9.59
CA VAL A 3 12.67 -0.79 10.74
C VAL A 3 11.80 0.32 11.32
N THR A 4 10.51 0.06 11.46
CA THR A 4 9.54 1.00 12.04
C THR A 4 9.27 0.68 13.51
N SER A 5 8.98 1.72 14.29
CA SER A 5 8.56 1.62 15.69
C SER A 5 7.04 1.79 15.77
N GLU A 6 6.42 1.27 16.83
CA GLU A 6 4.99 1.39 17.18
C GLU A 6 4.41 2.83 17.10
N ARG A 7 5.27 3.85 17.13
CA ARG A 7 4.90 5.27 17.06
C ARG A 7 4.48 5.73 15.67
N VAL A 8 4.82 5.00 14.61
CA VAL A 8 4.45 5.34 13.23
C VAL A 8 3.33 4.42 12.78
N HIS A 9 2.12 4.96 12.61
CA HIS A 9 1.02 4.23 12.01
C HIS A 9 1.44 3.59 10.68
N ASP A 10 1.25 2.27 10.55
CA ASP A 10 1.69 1.47 9.39
C ASP A 10 1.23 2.04 8.04
N GLY A 11 0.08 2.72 8.02
CA GLY A 11 -0.46 3.40 6.84
C GLY A 11 0.49 4.43 6.21
N LYS A 12 1.39 5.07 6.97
CA LYS A 12 2.34 6.06 6.43
C LYS A 12 3.66 5.46 5.95
N VAL A 13 3.98 4.24 6.38
CA VAL A 13 5.27 3.59 6.12
C VAL A 13 5.37 3.16 4.67
N LEU A 14 4.32 2.53 4.13
CA LEU A 14 4.27 2.03 2.76
C LEU A 14 4.58 3.14 1.75
N ARG A 15 3.95 4.31 1.89
CA ARG A 15 4.13 5.44 0.96
C ARG A 15 5.58 5.93 0.94
N ARG A 16 6.24 5.99 2.11
CA ARG A 16 7.63 6.43 2.23
C ARG A 16 8.59 5.44 1.54
N LEU A 17 8.37 4.14 1.75
CA LEU A 17 9.20 3.09 1.15
C LEU A 17 9.07 3.06 -0.37
N VAL A 18 7.83 3.13 -0.87
CA VAL A 18 7.56 3.13 -2.32
C VAL A 18 8.15 4.37 -2.97
N ARG A 19 7.98 5.55 -2.39
CA ARG A 19 8.62 6.78 -2.88
C ARG A 19 10.15 6.69 -2.89
N GLY A 20 10.74 6.04 -1.90
CA GLY A 20 12.18 5.77 -1.86
C GLY A 20 12.62 4.88 -3.03
N GLY A 21 11.93 3.76 -3.26
CA GLY A 21 12.24 2.85 -4.36
C GLY A 21 12.04 3.48 -5.75
N MET A 22 10.99 4.28 -5.91
CA MET A 22 10.69 4.98 -7.18
C MET A 22 11.79 5.94 -7.63
N LYS A 23 12.67 6.41 -6.73
CA LYS A 23 13.81 7.26 -7.09
C LYS A 23 14.88 6.53 -7.89
N SER A 24 14.98 5.21 -7.72
CA SER A 24 16.05 4.40 -8.31
C SER A 24 15.52 3.44 -9.38
N VAL A 25 14.27 2.98 -9.25
CA VAL A 25 13.71 1.96 -10.14
C VAL A 25 12.23 2.22 -10.45
N LYS A 26 11.77 1.71 -11.60
CA LYS A 26 10.34 1.68 -11.92
C LYS A 26 9.65 0.58 -11.11
N VAL A 27 8.95 0.98 -10.06
CA VAL A 27 8.15 0.06 -9.24
C VAL A 27 6.88 -0.33 -10.01
N ARG A 28 6.64 -1.62 -10.26
CA ARG A 28 5.44 -2.11 -10.96
C ARG A 28 4.40 -2.73 -10.03
N ARG A 29 4.84 -3.34 -8.93
CA ARG A 29 4.00 -4.05 -7.96
C ARG A 29 4.53 -3.83 -6.55
N VAL A 30 3.63 -3.78 -5.58
CA VAL A 30 3.97 -3.71 -4.14
C VAL A 30 3.25 -4.84 -3.42
N LEU A 31 4.02 -5.69 -2.76
CA LEU A 31 3.54 -6.77 -1.91
C LEU A 31 3.54 -6.28 -0.46
N ALA A 32 2.40 -6.38 0.23
CA ALA A 32 2.29 -6.05 1.65
C ALA A 32 1.23 -6.90 2.35
N ASP A 33 1.32 -7.02 3.66
CA ASP A 33 0.34 -7.72 4.47
C ASP A 33 -0.86 -6.81 4.83
N GLY A 34 -1.80 -7.36 5.60
CA GLY A 34 -3.03 -6.66 5.98
C GLY A 34 -2.85 -5.46 6.91
N ALA A 35 -1.66 -5.22 7.48
CA ALA A 35 -1.35 -3.95 8.14
C ALA A 35 -1.34 -2.76 7.17
N CYS A 36 -1.09 -3.02 5.88
CA CYS A 36 -1.13 -2.00 4.83
C CYS A 36 -2.49 -1.88 4.13
N ASP A 37 -3.50 -2.63 4.58
CA ASP A 37 -4.87 -2.63 4.04
C ASP A 37 -5.61 -1.35 4.42
N SER A 38 -5.25 -0.26 3.74
CA SER A 38 -5.84 1.06 3.92
C SER A 38 -6.16 1.66 2.56
N ARG A 39 -7.33 2.28 2.42
CA ARG A 39 -7.78 2.90 1.18
C ARG A 39 -6.76 3.89 0.61
N GLU A 40 -6.12 4.67 1.48
CA GLU A 40 -5.08 5.61 1.09
C GLU A 40 -3.88 4.93 0.40
N ASN A 41 -3.50 3.73 0.84
CA ASN A 41 -2.41 2.96 0.23
C ASN A 41 -2.80 2.41 -1.14
N PHE A 42 -4.01 1.85 -1.27
CA PHE A 42 -4.52 1.38 -2.56
C PHE A 42 -4.62 2.52 -3.57
N ASN A 43 -5.19 3.66 -3.18
CA ASN A 43 -5.31 4.83 -4.04
C ASN A 43 -3.94 5.39 -4.43
N PHE A 44 -3.02 5.51 -3.47
CA PHE A 44 -1.65 5.97 -3.74
C PHE A 44 -0.93 5.08 -4.77
N LEU A 45 -1.01 3.76 -4.60
CA LEU A 45 -0.39 2.80 -5.52
C LEU A 45 -1.05 2.86 -6.90
N SER A 46 -2.38 2.87 -6.96
CA SER A 46 -3.14 2.94 -8.21
C SER A 46 -2.86 4.23 -8.99
N GLN A 47 -2.87 5.40 -8.33
CA GLN A 47 -2.53 6.68 -8.95
C GLN A 47 -1.07 6.73 -9.42
N SER A 48 -0.18 5.99 -8.77
CA SER A 48 1.22 5.88 -9.18
C SER A 48 1.44 4.83 -10.29
N GLY A 49 0.38 4.19 -10.81
CA GLY A 49 0.48 3.13 -11.81
C GLY A 49 1.09 1.82 -11.28
N ILE A 50 1.10 1.65 -9.96
CA ILE A 50 1.67 0.50 -9.26
C ILE A 50 0.53 -0.44 -8.89
N LYS A 51 0.62 -1.72 -9.29
CA LYS A 51 -0.40 -2.71 -8.92
C LYS A 51 -0.26 -3.07 -7.43
N PRO A 52 -1.26 -2.79 -6.58
CA PRO A 52 -1.25 -3.20 -5.18
C PRO A 52 -1.49 -4.71 -5.08
N VAL A 53 -0.62 -5.41 -4.36
CA VAL A 53 -0.78 -6.82 -4.01
C VAL A 53 -0.73 -6.91 -2.49
N ILE A 54 -1.74 -6.28 -1.87
CA ILE A 54 -1.87 -6.16 -0.43
C ILE A 54 -2.89 -7.20 0.03
N ARG A 55 -2.54 -8.02 1.02
CA ARG A 55 -3.49 -8.95 1.62
C ARG A 55 -4.61 -8.18 2.31
N VAL A 56 -5.84 -8.36 1.85
CA VAL A 56 -7.03 -7.73 2.43
C VAL A 56 -7.44 -8.50 3.70
N ARG A 57 -7.78 -7.80 4.79
CA ARG A 57 -8.27 -8.41 6.04
C ARG A 57 -9.70 -8.94 5.85
N VAL A 58 -10.09 -9.99 6.58
CA VAL A 58 -11.42 -10.63 6.46
C VAL A 58 -12.60 -9.66 6.71
N ASN A 59 -12.39 -8.63 7.52
CA ASN A 59 -13.40 -7.61 7.84
C ASN A 59 -13.27 -6.34 7.00
N SER A 60 -12.40 -6.33 5.98
CA SER A 60 -12.28 -5.19 5.09
C SER A 60 -13.45 -5.16 4.13
N VAL A 61 -14.29 -4.14 4.29
CA VAL A 61 -15.39 -3.84 3.38
C VAL A 61 -14.84 -3.18 2.13
N ALA A 62 -14.93 -3.87 1.00
CA ALA A 62 -14.73 -3.30 -0.33
C ALA A 62 -15.88 -2.31 -0.61
N ARG A 63 -15.79 -1.10 -0.04
CA ARG A 63 -16.65 0.01 -0.45
C ARG A 63 -16.13 0.49 -1.79
N SER A 64 -17.03 0.60 -2.77
CA SER A 64 -16.87 0.88 -4.20
C SER A 64 -16.26 2.25 -4.53
N MET A 65 -15.18 2.61 -3.84
CA MET A 65 -14.45 3.88 -3.92
C MET A 65 -12.93 3.63 -3.95
N GLY A 66 -12.47 2.53 -4.58
CA GLY A 66 -11.04 2.27 -4.81
C GLY A 66 -10.56 0.82 -4.72
N CYS A 67 -11.42 -0.15 -4.39
CA CYS A 67 -11.07 -1.58 -4.54
C CYS A 67 -11.60 -2.07 -5.90
N PRO A 68 -10.74 -2.53 -6.84
CA PRO A 68 -11.23 -3.19 -8.04
C PRO A 68 -11.89 -4.50 -7.64
N SER A 69 -13.17 -4.64 -7.98
CA SER A 69 -13.90 -5.91 -7.97
C SER A 69 -13.13 -6.90 -8.86
N ILE A 70 -13.06 -8.16 -8.41
CA ILE A 70 -12.38 -9.24 -9.12
C ILE A 70 -13.04 -9.54 -10.48
#